data_AF-A0A2D6XED5-F1
#
_entry.id   AF-A0A2D6XED5-F1
#
_cell.length_a   1.000
_cell.length_b   1.000
_cell.length_c   1.000
_cell.angle_alpha   90.00
_cell.angle_beta   90.00
_cell.angle_gamma   90.00
#
_symmetry.space_group_name_H-M   'P 1'
#
loop_
_entity.id
_entity.type
_entity.pdbx_description
1 polymer ?
#
loop_
_entity_poly.entity_id
_entity_poly.type
_entity_poly.pdbx_seq_one_letter_code
_entity_poly.pdbx_strand_id
1 'polypeptide(L)'
;MQNVVKEVARARYFGDQSFAEIGSKLGVTKQYLSFLCKKRKNQPEIVARQLMLEFEKTKDRYDKPKQLRIKRRLLGLTQAQVAKQIGTFGPVVTRIEKGKLTNSIFIQRMVDYLDV
;
A
#
# COMPACT_ATOMS: atom_id res chain seq x y z
N MET A 1 -33.14 -0.26 -11.21
CA MET A 1 -31.67 -0.45 -11.41
C MET A 1 -30.88 0.83 -11.73
N GLN A 2 -31.48 1.93 -12.22
CA GLN A 2 -30.74 3.18 -12.51
C GLN A 2 -30.29 3.99 -11.27
N ASN A 3 -30.88 3.77 -10.09
CA ASN A 3 -30.54 4.53 -8.87
C ASN A 3 -29.19 4.12 -8.25
N VAL A 4 -28.83 2.84 -8.31
CA VAL A 4 -27.59 2.30 -7.73
C VAL A 4 -26.35 2.86 -8.45
N VAL A 5 -26.41 3.01 -9.77
CA VAL A 5 -25.28 3.53 -10.57
C VAL A 5 -25.01 5.01 -10.26
N LYS A 6 -26.07 5.81 -10.04
CA LYS A 6 -25.93 7.22 -9.64
C LYS A 6 -25.38 7.36 -8.21
N GLU A 7 -25.69 6.43 -7.31
CA GLU A 7 -25.14 6.39 -5.95
C GLU A 7 -23.66 5.97 -5.94
N VAL A 8 -23.29 4.94 -6.70
CA VAL A 8 -21.89 4.49 -6.85
C VAL A 8 -21.02 5.59 -7.48
N ALA A 9 -21.54 6.30 -8.49
CA ALA A 9 -20.83 7.44 -9.10
C ALA A 9 -20.72 8.66 -8.16
N ARG A 10 -21.70 8.86 -7.25
CA ARG A 10 -21.68 9.95 -6.26
C ARG A 10 -20.77 9.68 -5.07
N ALA A 11 -20.58 8.42 -4.70
CA ALA A 11 -19.85 8.05 -3.49
C ALA A 11 -18.32 8.17 -3.64
N ARG A 12 -17.80 8.41 -4.85
CA ARG A 12 -16.40 8.75 -5.13
C ARG A 12 -15.42 7.85 -4.36
N TYR A 13 -15.36 6.60 -4.79
CA TYR A 13 -14.54 5.55 -4.18
C TYR A 13 -13.10 5.59 -4.68
N PHE A 14 -12.17 5.19 -3.81
CA PHE A 14 -10.78 4.88 -4.15
C PHE A 14 -10.41 3.53 -3.56
N GLY A 15 -10.32 2.52 -4.43
CA GLY A 15 -10.39 1.13 -4.00
C GLY A 15 -11.75 0.81 -3.39
N ASP A 16 -11.76 0.12 -2.24
CA ASP A 16 -12.98 -0.34 -1.55
C ASP A 16 -13.53 0.66 -0.53
N GLN A 17 -12.94 1.87 -0.44
CA GLN A 17 -13.31 2.88 0.55
C GLN A 17 -13.74 4.17 -0.14
N SER A 18 -14.79 4.79 0.39
CA SER A 18 -15.27 6.10 -0.07
C SER A 18 -14.31 7.20 0.37
N PHE A 19 -14.24 8.30 -0.39
CA PHE A 19 -13.48 9.48 0.03
C PHE A 19 -13.95 10.07 1.37
N ALA A 20 -15.18 9.79 1.81
CA ALA A 20 -15.64 10.17 3.14
C ALA A 20 -14.94 9.37 4.25
N GLU A 21 -14.83 8.05 4.08
CA GLU A 21 -14.16 7.17 5.04
C GLU A 21 -12.66 7.44 5.10
N ILE A 22 -12.04 7.66 3.94
CA ILE A 22 -10.63 8.03 3.84
C ILE A 22 -10.40 9.40 4.49
N GLY A 23 -11.30 10.36 4.25
CA GLY A 23 -11.21 11.72 4.81
C GLY A 23 -11.28 11.72 6.32
N SER A 24 -12.23 10.98 6.90
CA SER A 24 -12.36 10.84 8.34
C SER A 24 -11.10 10.26 9.00
N LYS A 25 -10.49 9.24 8.39
CA LYS A 25 -9.25 8.63 8.89
C LYS A 25 -8.03 9.54 8.78
N LEU A 26 -8.01 10.43 7.80
CA LEU A 26 -6.89 11.31 7.51
C LEU A 26 -7.09 12.74 8.06
N GLY A 27 -8.23 13.02 8.71
CA GLY A 27 -8.56 14.34 9.24
C GLY A 27 -8.83 15.41 8.16
N VAL A 28 -9.27 15.00 6.96
CA VAL A 28 -9.52 15.88 5.81
C VAL A 28 -10.91 15.68 5.22
N THR A 29 -11.44 16.69 4.52
CA THR A 29 -12.81 16.60 3.98
C THR A 29 -12.89 15.73 2.73
N LYS A 30 -14.05 15.08 2.51
CA LYS A 30 -14.30 14.29 1.29
C LYS A 30 -14.20 15.12 0.01
N GLN A 31 -14.52 16.42 0.10
CA GLN A 31 -14.41 17.37 -1.00
C GLN A 31 -12.94 17.63 -1.34
N TYR A 32 -12.06 17.72 -0.34
CA TYR A 32 -10.61 17.85 -0.53
C TYR A 32 -10.00 16.60 -1.16
N LEU A 33 -10.33 15.41 -0.66
CA LEU A 33 -9.89 14.15 -1.27
C LEU A 33 -10.41 13.99 -2.70
N SER A 34 -11.68 14.30 -2.92
CA SER A 34 -12.22 14.30 -4.27
C SER A 34 -11.54 15.32 -5.18
N PHE A 35 -11.17 16.50 -4.67
CA PHE A 35 -10.48 17.53 -5.44
C PHE A 35 -9.07 17.09 -5.82
N LEU A 36 -8.34 16.49 -4.88
CA LEU A 36 -7.04 15.85 -5.12
C LEU A 36 -7.15 14.78 -6.22
N CYS A 37 -8.19 13.94 -6.15
CA CYS A 37 -8.40 12.87 -7.14
C CYS A 37 -9.05 13.34 -8.46
N LYS A 38 -9.63 14.55 -8.53
CA LYS A 38 -10.28 15.10 -9.74
C LYS A 38 -9.37 15.98 -10.61
N LYS A 39 -8.06 16.01 -10.41
CA LYS A 39 -7.16 16.70 -11.33
C LYS A 39 -6.20 15.73 -12.01
N ARG A 40 -6.41 15.57 -13.33
CA ARG A 40 -5.38 15.29 -14.32
C ARG A 40 -4.14 16.15 -14.02
N LYS A 41 -3.20 15.68 -13.19
CA LYS A 41 -1.79 16.14 -13.10
C LYS A 41 -0.93 15.53 -11.98
N ASN A 42 -1.34 14.47 -11.28
CA ASN A 42 -0.38 13.67 -10.51
C ASN A 42 -0.16 12.34 -11.23
N GLN A 43 0.90 12.28 -12.04
CA GLN A 43 1.35 11.01 -12.62
C GLN A 43 1.60 10.03 -11.46
N PRO A 44 1.02 8.81 -11.47
CA PRO A 44 1.18 7.83 -10.39
C PRO A 44 2.64 7.58 -10.01
N GLU A 45 3.54 7.67 -10.99
CA GLU A 45 4.99 7.56 -10.83
C GLU A 45 5.59 8.65 -9.93
N ILE A 46 5.15 9.90 -10.07
CA ILE A 46 5.61 11.02 -9.24
C ILE A 46 5.17 10.80 -7.79
N VAL A 47 3.92 10.35 -7.59
CA VAL A 47 3.38 10.07 -6.26
C VAL A 47 4.10 8.89 -5.61
N ALA A 48 4.30 7.80 -6.34
CA ALA A 48 5.03 6.62 -5.86
C ALA A 48 6.47 6.98 -5.48
N ARG A 49 7.14 7.81 -6.28
CA ARG A 49 8.50 8.30 -5.99
C ARG A 49 8.54 9.14 -4.71
N GLN A 50 7.61 10.08 -4.53
CA GLN A 50 7.54 10.87 -3.29
C GLN A 50 7.27 9.98 -2.06
N LEU A 51 6.34 9.03 -2.17
CA LEU A 51 6.05 8.09 -1.08
C LEU A 51 7.25 7.20 -0.73
N MET A 52 8.04 6.78 -1.72
CA MET A 52 9.30 6.05 -1.48
C MET A 52 10.31 6.90 -0.71
N LEU A 53 10.50 8.17 -1.08
CA LEU A 53 11.40 9.07 -0.36
C LEU A 53 10.97 9.31 1.10
N GLU A 54 9.67 9.49 1.33
CA GLU A 54 9.13 9.66 2.70
C GLU A 54 9.22 8.37 3.52
N PHE A 55 9.04 7.21 2.89
CA PHE A 55 9.24 5.92 3.53
C PHE A 55 10.68 5.74 3.98
N GLU A 56 11.68 6.00 3.13
CA GLU A 56 13.10 5.84 3.51
C GLU A 56 13.50 6.70 4.72
N LYS A 57 12.95 7.91 4.86
CA LYS A 57 13.21 8.78 6.02
C LYS A 57 12.65 8.24 7.33
N THR A 58 11.60 7.42 7.26
CA THR A 58 10.77 7.04 8.41
C THR A 58 10.73 5.53 8.65
N LYS A 59 11.33 4.72 7.79
CA LYS A 59 11.21 3.24 7.81
C LYS A 59 11.62 2.64 9.16
N ASP A 60 12.65 3.18 9.80
CA ASP A 60 13.18 2.69 11.07
C ASP A 60 12.21 2.86 12.26
N ARG A 61 11.16 3.67 12.10
CA ARG A 61 10.08 3.79 13.11
C ARG A 61 9.13 2.60 13.11
N TYR A 62 9.16 1.78 12.06
CA TYR A 62 8.32 0.60 11.92
C TYR A 62 9.11 -0.67 12.25
N ASP A 63 8.41 -1.67 12.77
CA ASP A 63 8.94 -3.02 12.90
C ASP A 63 9.18 -3.64 11.51
N LYS A 64 10.19 -4.51 11.41
CA LYS A 64 10.64 -5.09 10.14
C LYS A 64 9.49 -5.70 9.30
N PRO A 65 8.51 -6.44 9.87
CA PRO A 65 7.33 -6.91 9.11
C PRO A 65 6.55 -5.80 8.40
N LYS A 66 6.36 -4.65 9.07
CA LYS A 66 5.67 -3.50 8.48
C LYS A 66 6.53 -2.81 7.44
N GLN A 67 7.84 -2.66 7.68
CA GLN A 67 8.76 -2.09 6.70
C GLN A 67 8.69 -2.87 5.36
N LEU A 68 8.82 -4.20 5.42
CA LEU A 68 8.74 -5.09 4.25
C LEU A 68 7.40 -4.95 3.51
N ARG A 69 6.29 -4.93 4.26
CA ARG A 69 4.94 -4.79 3.68
C ARG A 69 4.75 -3.45 2.97
N ILE A 70 5.21 -2.35 3.57
CA ILE A 70 5.07 -1.01 3.01
C ILE A 70 5.93 -0.90 1.74
N LYS A 71 7.21 -1.27 1.82
CA LYS A 71 8.14 -1.26 0.67
C LYS A 71 7.61 -2.08 -0.51
N ARG A 72 7.13 -3.30 -0.26
CA ARG A 72 6.51 -4.14 -1.31
C ARG A 72 5.36 -3.43 -2.01
N ARG A 73 4.47 -2.78 -1.25
CA ARG A 73 3.31 -2.07 -1.80
C ARG A 73 3.72 -0.84 -2.61
N LEU A 74 4.74 -0.12 -2.17
CA LEU A 74 5.28 1.04 -2.90
C LEU A 74 5.91 0.64 -4.24
N LEU A 75 6.52 -0.55 -4.29
CA LEU A 75 7.04 -1.15 -5.53
C LEU A 75 5.96 -1.79 -6.40
N GLY A 76 4.69 -1.78 -5.97
CA GLY A 76 3.58 -2.39 -6.72
C GLY A 76 3.63 -3.92 -6.83
N LEU A 77 4.43 -4.58 -5.98
CA LEU A 77 4.62 -6.03 -6.03
C LEU A 77 3.54 -6.79 -5.25
N THR A 78 3.07 -7.90 -5.80
CA THR A 78 2.20 -8.85 -5.09
C THR A 78 3.04 -9.76 -4.18
N GLN A 79 2.41 -10.34 -3.16
CA GLN A 79 3.09 -11.31 -2.28
C GLN A 79 3.54 -12.56 -3.05
N ALA A 80 2.81 -12.96 -4.09
CA ALA A 80 3.18 -14.07 -4.97
C ALA A 80 4.44 -13.76 -5.79
N GLN A 81 4.58 -12.53 -6.32
CA GLN A 81 5.79 -12.10 -7.03
C GLN A 81 7.02 -12.09 -6.11
N VAL A 82 6.88 -11.54 -4.89
CA VAL A 82 7.97 -11.56 -3.91
C VAL A 82 8.32 -13.00 -3.55
N ALA A 83 7.32 -13.85 -3.30
CA ALA A 83 7.55 -15.25 -2.95
C ALA A 83 8.30 -16.01 -4.04
N LYS A 84 7.92 -15.81 -5.31
CA LYS A 84 8.63 -16.37 -6.46
C LYS A 84 10.09 -15.94 -6.49
N GLN A 85 10.37 -14.67 -6.22
CA GLN A 85 11.73 -14.14 -6.28
C GLN A 85 12.63 -14.69 -5.16
N ILE A 86 12.11 -14.83 -3.94
CA ILE A 86 12.90 -15.30 -2.79
C ILE A 86 12.89 -16.83 -2.61
N GLY A 87 12.23 -17.55 -3.53
CA GLY A 87 12.14 -19.01 -3.55
C GLY A 87 11.24 -19.59 -2.45
N THR A 88 10.04 -19.05 -2.27
CA THR A 88 9.06 -19.52 -1.28
C THR A 88 7.62 -19.42 -1.79
N PHE A 89 6.63 -19.61 -0.90
CA PHE A 89 5.20 -19.53 -1.20
C PHE A 89 4.57 -18.23 -0.70
N GLY A 90 3.55 -17.72 -1.40
CA GLY A 90 2.81 -16.50 -1.02
C GLY A 90 2.29 -16.48 0.45
N PRO A 91 1.79 -17.61 1.00
CA PRO A 91 1.41 -17.67 2.41
C PRO A 91 2.57 -17.41 3.39
N VAL A 92 3.80 -17.78 3.04
CA VAL A 92 4.99 -17.52 3.86
C VAL A 92 5.24 -16.01 3.96
N VAL A 93 5.26 -15.32 2.80
CA VAL A 93 5.34 -13.85 2.74
C VAL A 93 4.22 -13.20 3.56
N THR A 94 3.00 -13.73 3.47
CA THR A 94 1.86 -13.23 4.26
C THR A 94 2.08 -13.37 5.76
N ARG A 95 2.66 -14.48 6.23
CA ARG A 95 2.96 -14.69 7.65
C ARG A 95 4.08 -13.76 8.13
N ILE A 96 5.11 -13.54 7.30
CA ILE A 96 6.19 -12.58 7.57
C ILE A 96 5.62 -11.18 7.74
N GLU A 97 4.84 -10.68 6.77
CA GLU A 97 4.26 -9.32 6.81
C GLU A 97 3.26 -9.10 7.96
N LYS A 98 2.68 -10.18 8.49
CA LYS A 98 1.80 -10.14 9.66
C LYS A 98 2.55 -10.29 10.98
N GLY A 99 3.88 -10.43 10.97
CA GLY A 99 4.68 -10.71 12.17
C GLY A 99 4.42 -12.09 12.79
N LYS A 100 3.73 -12.99 12.07
CA LYS A 100 3.43 -14.37 12.52
C LYS A 100 4.54 -15.37 12.22
N LEU A 101 5.61 -14.91 11.57
CA LEU A 101 6.82 -15.66 11.32
C LEU A 101 7.98 -14.70 11.58
N THR A 102 8.69 -14.93 12.69
CA THR A 102 9.74 -14.05 13.21
C THR A 102 11.14 -14.63 13.03
N ASN A 103 11.27 -15.95 13.01
CA ASN A 103 12.55 -16.65 12.84
C ASN A 103 12.53 -17.46 11.55
N SER A 104 12.92 -16.83 10.44
CA SER A 104 13.00 -17.49 9.14
C SER A 104 14.03 -16.84 8.23
N ILE A 105 14.81 -17.67 7.52
CA ILE A 105 15.74 -17.23 6.47
C ILE A 105 15.06 -16.40 5.38
N PHE A 106 13.76 -16.61 5.16
CA PHE A 106 12.99 -15.87 4.16
C PHE A 106 12.77 -14.40 4.53
N ILE A 107 12.90 -14.03 5.81
CA ILE A 107 12.84 -12.63 6.24
C ILE A 107 14.07 -11.90 5.71
N GLN A 108 15.27 -12.47 5.89
CA GLN A 108 16.50 -11.86 5.38
C GLN A 108 16.47 -11.77 3.86
N ARG A 109 16.03 -12.83 3.16
CA ARG A 109 15.88 -12.79 1.69
C ARG A 109 14.90 -11.71 1.22
N MET A 110 13.82 -11.47 1.97
CA MET A 110 12.90 -10.35 1.67
C MET A 110 13.56 -8.99 1.94
N VAL A 111 14.34 -8.86 3.01
CA VAL A 111 15.11 -7.64 3.32
C VAL A 111 16.07 -7.33 2.17
N ASP A 112 16.84 -8.32 1.74
CA ASP A 112 17.82 -8.16 0.66
C ASP A 112 17.13 -7.83 -0.67
N TYR A 113 16.01 -8.50 -0.99
CA TYR A 113 15.29 -8.26 -2.23
C TYR A 113 14.56 -6.92 -2.28
N LEU A 114 13.93 -6.52 -1.16
CA LEU A 114 13.17 -5.27 -1.08
C LEU A 114 14.03 -4.07 -0.70
N ASP A 115 15.29 -4.28 -0.32
CA ASP A 115 16.24 -3.25 0.14
C ASP A 115 15.67 -2.45 1.33
N VAL A 116 15.44 -3.17 2.44
CA VAL A 116 14.78 -2.65 3.66
C VAL A 116 15.70 -2.55 4.86
#